data_AF-A0A922ANY6-F1
#
_entry.id   AF-A0A922ANY6-F1
#
_cell.length_a   1.000
_cell.length_b   1.000
_cell.length_c   1.000
_cell.angle_alpha   90.00
_cell.angle_beta   90.00
_cell.angle_gamma   90.00
#
_symmetry.space_group_name_H-M   'P 1'
#
loop_
_entity.id
_entity.type
_entity.pdbx_description
1 polymer ?
#
loop_
_entity_poly.entity_id
_entity_poly.type
_entity_poly.pdbx_seq_one_letter_code
_entity_poly.pdbx_strand_id
1 'polypeptide(L)'
;MTEGDNSKHVVPIIDMQEFDQEYVDHYRKLREAAEEWGCFRVVNHNIPVGLMTQMKKVVSELFDLSTETKRHNIDLITGSGYLAPNVANPNYESLGLHDLGSPQDLGAFFSQLDASPHQREILETYAKAIHELALDLGKKLAKCMGLVADLFKDWPCQLRMNKYHFTPETVGSSGVLVHSDCGFLTIVQDDENVGGLEAMDNFGEFVPIRPWPGTFLVNLGDVAKLWSNGRFRNVKHRVECKESSIRFSIASSILGPNEGEMEAPPELVDTEHPRLYAPIAYEDYRKLRQTKRMATGEALELLRTHS
;
A
#
# COMPACT_ATOMS: atom_id res chain seq x y z
N MET A 1 -35.19 -9.09 -19.62
CA MET A 1 -34.04 -9.43 -18.76
C MET A 1 -32.98 -8.40 -19.04
N THR A 2 -32.92 -7.39 -18.19
CA THR A 2 -31.94 -6.30 -18.28
C THR A 2 -30.55 -6.86 -18.03
N GLU A 3 -29.64 -6.67 -18.99
CA GLU A 3 -28.20 -6.78 -18.77
C GLU A 3 -27.85 -5.84 -17.62
N GLY A 4 -27.63 -6.43 -16.43
CA GLY A 4 -27.17 -5.70 -15.27
C GLY A 4 -25.77 -5.18 -15.56
N ASP A 5 -25.59 -3.90 -15.27
CA ASP A 5 -24.35 -3.13 -15.33
C ASP A 5 -23.21 -3.81 -14.54
N ASN A 6 -22.54 -4.76 -15.19
CA ASN A 6 -21.45 -5.56 -14.61
C ASN A 6 -20.13 -4.76 -14.53
N SER A 7 -20.13 -3.48 -14.93
CA SER A 7 -18.95 -2.62 -14.91
C SER A 7 -18.65 -2.04 -13.52
N LYS A 8 -19.62 -2.06 -12.60
CA LYS A 8 -19.52 -1.44 -11.27
C LYS A 8 -18.71 -2.20 -10.23
N HIS A 9 -18.34 -3.46 -10.49
CA HIS A 9 -17.49 -4.27 -9.61
C HIS A 9 -16.07 -4.47 -10.18
N VAL A 10 -15.67 -3.68 -11.17
CA VAL A 10 -14.34 -3.81 -11.80
C VAL A 10 -13.42 -2.74 -11.23
N VAL A 11 -12.29 -3.17 -10.66
CA VAL A 11 -11.26 -2.26 -10.19
C VAL A 11 -10.76 -1.38 -11.34
N PRO A 12 -10.79 -0.05 -11.21
CA PRO A 12 -10.35 0.88 -12.25
C PRO A 12 -8.90 0.63 -12.67
N ILE A 13 -8.59 0.91 -13.95
CA ILE A 13 -7.22 0.81 -14.49
C ILE A 13 -6.74 2.22 -14.85
N ILE A 14 -5.59 2.60 -14.30
CA ILE A 14 -4.90 3.87 -14.52
C ILE A 14 -3.63 3.58 -15.33
N ASP A 15 -3.55 4.18 -16.51
CA ASP A 15 -2.36 4.12 -17.37
C ASP A 15 -1.44 5.30 -17.04
N MET A 16 -0.22 5.02 -16.62
CA MET A 16 0.71 6.08 -16.19
C MET A 16 1.23 6.92 -17.36
N GLN A 17 1.28 6.39 -18.58
CA GLN A 17 1.78 7.11 -19.75
C GLN A 17 0.74 8.10 -20.31
N GLU A 18 -0.53 7.93 -19.96
CA GLU A 18 -1.60 8.87 -20.34
C GLU A 18 -1.43 10.27 -19.71
N PHE A 19 -0.72 10.37 -18.57
CA PHE A 19 -0.52 11.65 -17.88
C PHE A 19 0.55 12.55 -18.50
N ASP A 20 1.39 12.02 -19.39
CA ASP A 20 2.46 12.79 -20.06
C ASP A 20 1.90 13.83 -21.04
N GLN A 21 0.61 13.70 -21.41
CA GLN A 21 -0.06 14.55 -22.40
C GLN A 21 -0.89 15.68 -21.76
N GLU A 22 -0.83 15.84 -20.42
CA GLU A 22 -1.56 16.83 -19.59
C GLU A 22 -3.09 16.94 -19.87
N TYR A 23 -3.71 15.93 -20.47
CA TYR A 23 -5.15 15.97 -20.70
C TYR A 23 -5.94 15.86 -19.39
N VAL A 24 -6.91 16.76 -19.23
CA VAL A 24 -7.78 16.87 -18.05
C VAL A 24 -8.53 15.55 -17.76
N ASP A 25 -8.88 14.78 -18.79
CA ASP A 25 -9.65 13.55 -18.65
C ASP A 25 -8.93 12.44 -17.86
N HIS A 26 -7.59 12.35 -17.93
CA HIS A 26 -6.84 11.32 -17.21
C HIS A 26 -6.81 11.61 -15.70
N TYR A 27 -6.66 12.88 -15.31
CA TYR A 27 -6.77 13.29 -13.92
C TYR A 27 -8.20 13.12 -13.38
N ARG A 28 -9.23 13.34 -14.21
CA ARG A 28 -10.62 13.05 -13.85
C ARG A 28 -10.81 11.57 -13.56
N LYS A 29 -10.35 10.67 -14.43
CA LYS A 29 -10.42 9.21 -14.24
C LYS A 29 -9.71 8.75 -12.97
N LEU A 30 -8.53 9.32 -12.67
CA LEU A 30 -7.82 9.04 -11.42
C LEU A 30 -8.61 9.52 -10.19
N ARG A 31 -9.19 10.71 -10.25
CA ARG A 31 -10.04 11.25 -9.17
C ARG A 31 -11.24 10.34 -8.93
N GLU A 32 -11.98 9.96 -9.98
CA GLU A 32 -13.12 9.04 -9.89
C GLU A 32 -12.72 7.71 -9.24
N ALA A 33 -11.59 7.11 -9.65
CA ALA A 33 -11.08 5.89 -9.05
C ALA A 33 -10.72 6.07 -7.56
N ALA A 34 -10.14 7.22 -7.18
CA ALA A 34 -9.77 7.52 -5.80
C ALA A 34 -10.98 7.80 -4.90
N GLU A 35 -12.01 8.48 -5.42
CA GLU A 35 -13.23 8.85 -4.69
C GLU A 35 -14.22 7.68 -4.57
N GLU A 36 -14.43 6.93 -5.65
CA GLU A 36 -15.44 5.85 -5.68
C GLU A 36 -14.91 4.53 -5.13
N TRP A 37 -13.67 4.17 -5.49
CA TRP A 37 -13.06 2.90 -5.13
C TRP A 37 -12.03 3.01 -4.02
N GLY A 38 -11.16 4.02 -4.07
CA GLY A 38 -9.97 4.06 -3.22
C GLY A 38 -8.96 2.96 -3.54
N CYS A 39 -9.14 2.28 -4.67
CA CYS A 39 -8.36 1.16 -5.14
C CYS A 39 -8.34 1.15 -6.66
N PHE A 40 -7.18 1.01 -7.28
CA PHE A 40 -7.05 0.95 -8.73
C PHE A 40 -5.79 0.19 -9.14
N ARG A 41 -5.82 -0.40 -10.33
CA ARG A 41 -4.66 -1.04 -10.95
C ARG A 41 -3.89 -0.01 -11.77
N VAL A 42 -2.56 -0.09 -11.72
CA VAL A 42 -1.66 0.78 -12.46
C VAL A 42 -0.92 -0.02 -13.51
N VAL A 43 -0.90 0.49 -14.74
CA VAL A 43 -0.19 -0.07 -15.90
C VAL A 43 0.76 0.96 -16.51
N ASN A 44 1.69 0.51 -17.36
CA ASN A 44 2.67 1.36 -18.06
C ASN A 44 3.48 2.28 -17.12
N HIS A 45 3.77 1.80 -15.91
CA HIS A 45 4.42 2.52 -14.80
C HIS A 45 5.96 2.65 -14.92
N ASN A 46 6.54 2.33 -16.08
CA ASN A 46 7.98 2.42 -16.37
C ASN A 46 8.94 1.52 -15.54
N ILE A 47 8.50 0.88 -14.46
CA ILE A 47 9.28 -0.18 -13.79
C ILE A 47 9.39 -1.42 -14.70
N PRO A 48 10.61 -1.90 -15.06
CA PRO A 48 10.76 -3.05 -15.92
C PRO A 48 10.20 -4.34 -15.30
N VAL A 49 9.42 -5.11 -16.07
CA VAL A 49 8.90 -6.41 -15.64
C VAL A 49 10.03 -7.36 -15.22
N GLY A 50 11.19 -7.30 -15.89
CA GLY A 50 12.36 -8.08 -15.51
C GLY A 50 12.85 -7.78 -14.08
N LEU A 51 12.84 -6.51 -13.66
CA LEU A 51 13.20 -6.11 -12.30
C LEU A 51 12.15 -6.59 -11.29
N MET A 52 10.86 -6.52 -11.63
CA MET A 52 9.77 -7.05 -10.81
C MET A 52 9.90 -8.57 -10.58
N THR A 53 10.26 -9.33 -11.62
CA THR A 53 10.50 -10.78 -11.55
C THR A 53 11.75 -11.09 -10.73
N GLN A 54 12.85 -10.37 -10.95
CA GLN A 54 14.07 -10.52 -10.16
C GLN A 54 13.82 -10.23 -8.68
N MET A 55 13.12 -9.14 -8.37
CA MET A 55 12.74 -8.78 -7.01
C MET A 55 11.96 -9.91 -6.33
N LYS A 56 10.91 -10.44 -6.95
CA LYS A 56 10.15 -11.59 -6.41
C LYS A 56 11.03 -12.81 -6.17
N LYS A 57 11.93 -13.13 -7.11
CA LYS A 57 12.86 -14.25 -6.96
C LYS A 57 13.76 -14.07 -5.74
N VAL A 58 14.37 -12.88 -5.58
CA VAL A 58 15.19 -12.57 -4.40
C VAL A 58 14.38 -12.68 -3.12
N VAL A 59 13.15 -12.16 -3.10
CA VAL A 59 12.24 -12.28 -1.95
C VAL A 59 11.96 -13.73 -1.58
N SER A 60 11.68 -14.59 -2.57
CA SER A 60 11.48 -16.03 -2.34
C SER A 60 12.73 -16.67 -1.73
N GLU A 61 13.89 -16.41 -2.32
CA GLU A 61 15.18 -16.94 -1.85
C GLU A 61 15.48 -16.52 -0.40
N LEU A 62 15.24 -15.26 -0.04
CA LEU A 62 15.43 -14.76 1.33
C LEU A 62 14.51 -15.46 2.33
N PHE A 63 13.26 -15.74 1.95
CA PHE A 63 12.31 -16.42 2.83
C PHE A 63 12.49 -17.94 2.87
N ASP A 64 13.22 -18.52 1.92
CA ASP A 64 13.58 -19.94 1.87
C ASP A 64 14.89 -20.24 2.64
N LEU A 65 15.59 -19.20 3.12
CA LEU A 65 16.68 -19.34 4.09
C LEU A 65 16.18 -20.02 5.37
N SER A 66 17.14 -20.64 6.08
CA SER A 66 16.85 -21.28 7.37
C SER A 66 16.26 -20.27 8.36
N THR A 67 15.40 -20.74 9.27
CA THR A 67 14.82 -19.89 10.32
C THR A 67 15.90 -19.19 11.14
N GLU A 68 17.04 -19.83 11.38
CA GLU A 68 18.18 -19.24 12.08
C GLU A 68 18.75 -18.06 11.30
N THR A 69 19.03 -18.24 10.01
CA THR A 69 19.51 -17.18 9.11
C THR A 69 18.54 -16.00 9.04
N LYS A 70 17.23 -16.26 8.89
CA LYS A 70 16.22 -15.19 8.84
C LYS A 70 16.17 -14.39 10.14
N ARG A 71 16.44 -15.02 11.29
CA ARG A 71 16.47 -14.34 12.60
C ARG A 71 17.63 -13.36 12.76
N HIS A 72 18.71 -13.49 11.98
CA HIS A 72 19.77 -12.47 11.94
C HIS A 72 19.26 -11.12 11.39
N ASN A 73 18.14 -11.14 10.66
CA ASN A 73 17.58 -9.97 10.01
C ASN A 73 16.47 -9.27 10.84
N ILE A 74 16.21 -9.62 12.10
CA ILE A 74 15.05 -9.09 12.88
C ILE A 74 15.10 -7.57 13.10
N ASP A 75 16.28 -7.05 13.48
CA ASP A 75 16.47 -5.63 13.85
C ASP A 75 17.70 -5.07 13.11
N LEU A 76 17.65 -5.07 11.77
CA LEU A 76 18.76 -4.56 10.95
C LEU A 76 18.99 -3.06 11.18
N ILE A 77 17.89 -2.31 11.30
CA ILE A 77 17.86 -0.92 11.78
C ILE A 77 16.59 -0.73 12.62
N THR A 78 16.50 0.37 13.37
CA THR A 78 15.33 0.64 14.21
C THR A 78 14.03 0.58 13.41
N GLY A 79 13.11 -0.30 13.85
CA GLY A 79 11.80 -0.47 13.22
C GLY A 79 11.81 -1.22 11.87
N SER A 80 12.93 -1.80 11.46
CA SER A 80 13.07 -2.51 10.18
C SER A 80 13.80 -3.85 10.32
N GLY A 81 13.25 -4.86 9.67
CA GLY A 81 13.80 -6.20 9.65
C GLY A 81 12.74 -7.28 9.50
N TYR A 82 13.13 -8.49 9.86
CA TYR A 82 12.37 -9.72 9.72
C TYR A 82 11.39 -9.89 10.88
N LEU A 83 10.13 -10.12 10.53
CA LEU A 83 9.07 -10.50 11.43
C LEU A 83 8.72 -11.97 11.19
N ALA A 84 9.07 -12.80 12.17
CA ALA A 84 8.74 -14.22 12.15
C ALA A 84 7.24 -14.48 12.35
N PRO A 85 6.74 -15.66 11.96
CA PRO A 85 5.40 -16.09 12.31
C PRO A 85 5.21 -16.10 13.82
N ASN A 86 3.99 -15.76 14.26
CA ASN A 86 3.64 -15.67 15.67
C ASN A 86 2.25 -16.26 15.94
N VAL A 87 1.86 -16.34 17.21
CA VAL A 87 0.59 -16.97 17.62
C VAL A 87 -0.63 -16.33 16.95
N ALA A 88 -0.61 -15.02 16.68
CA ALA A 88 -1.71 -14.33 16.03
C ALA A 88 -1.74 -14.58 14.51
N ASN A 89 -0.58 -14.70 13.88
CA ASN A 89 -0.44 -14.96 12.44
C ASN A 89 0.60 -16.06 12.19
N PRO A 90 0.23 -17.35 12.41
CA PRO A 90 1.20 -18.46 12.37
C PRO A 90 1.67 -18.81 10.96
N ASN A 91 0.95 -18.35 9.93
CA ASN A 91 1.24 -18.64 8.53
C ASN A 91 1.83 -17.44 7.78
N TYR A 92 2.24 -16.38 8.49
CA TYR A 92 2.72 -15.14 7.89
C TYR A 92 4.09 -14.79 8.42
N GLU A 93 5.01 -14.46 7.51
CA GLU A 93 6.28 -13.83 7.83
C GLU A 93 6.51 -12.64 6.90
N SER A 94 7.30 -11.67 7.34
CA SER A 94 7.64 -10.52 6.52
C SER A 94 9.04 -9.99 6.78
N LEU A 95 9.58 -9.24 5.82
CA LEU A 95 10.80 -8.48 5.95
C LEU A 95 10.50 -7.06 5.47
N GLY A 96 10.81 -6.04 6.27
CA GLY A 96 10.43 -4.68 5.93
C GLY A 96 11.46 -3.62 6.29
N LEU A 97 11.47 -2.56 5.50
CA LEU A 97 12.24 -1.33 5.71
C LEU A 97 11.26 -0.20 5.98
N HIS A 98 11.43 0.52 7.09
CA HIS A 98 10.51 1.56 7.53
C HIS A 98 10.46 2.78 6.59
N ASP A 99 11.62 3.24 6.11
CA ASP A 99 11.69 4.42 5.25
C ASP A 99 12.68 4.25 4.09
N LEU A 100 12.13 4.12 2.88
CA LEU A 100 12.84 4.11 1.61
C LEU A 100 13.30 5.50 1.18
N GLY A 101 12.63 6.56 1.67
CA GLY A 101 12.94 7.95 1.35
C GLY A 101 14.21 8.44 2.02
N SER A 102 14.69 7.74 3.06
CA SER A 102 15.95 7.99 3.77
C SER A 102 17.10 7.23 3.09
N PRO A 103 18.03 7.90 2.38
CA PRO A 103 19.17 7.22 1.75
C PRO A 103 20.07 6.53 2.77
N GLN A 104 20.13 7.08 4.00
CA GLN A 104 20.86 6.50 5.11
C GLN A 104 20.24 5.17 5.53
N ASP A 105 18.93 5.13 5.76
CA ASP A 105 18.24 3.90 6.20
C ASP A 105 18.24 2.84 5.10
N LEU A 106 18.03 3.27 3.85
CA LEU A 106 18.13 2.40 2.67
C LEU A 106 19.49 1.68 2.61
N GLY A 107 20.59 2.45 2.68
CA GLY A 107 21.94 1.90 2.63
C GLY A 107 22.28 1.05 3.87
N ALA A 108 21.88 1.49 5.07
CA ALA A 108 22.11 0.78 6.31
C ALA A 108 21.35 -0.56 6.35
N PHE A 109 20.11 -0.59 5.86
CA PHE A 109 19.29 -1.80 5.83
C PHE A 109 19.88 -2.86 4.88
N PHE A 110 20.12 -2.50 3.62
CA PHE A 110 20.59 -3.48 2.63
C PHE A 110 22.04 -3.90 2.85
N SER A 111 22.90 -3.06 3.42
CA SER A 111 24.27 -3.44 3.75
C SER A 111 24.35 -4.49 4.88
N GLN A 112 23.41 -4.47 5.82
CA GLN A 112 23.34 -5.39 6.95
C GLN A 112 22.50 -6.65 6.66
N LEU A 113 21.60 -6.59 5.68
CA LEU A 113 20.76 -7.71 5.28
C LEU A 113 21.60 -8.93 4.88
N ASP A 114 21.31 -10.10 5.45
CA ASP A 114 21.96 -11.37 5.08
C ASP A 114 21.50 -11.84 3.69
N ALA A 115 22.12 -11.24 2.67
CA ALA A 115 21.86 -11.41 1.26
C ALA A 115 23.18 -11.24 0.49
N SER A 116 23.31 -11.90 -0.66
CA SER A 116 24.47 -11.71 -1.53
C SER A 116 24.54 -10.29 -2.10
N PRO A 117 25.73 -9.81 -2.53
CA PRO A 117 25.86 -8.49 -3.14
C PRO A 117 24.91 -8.26 -4.32
N HIS A 118 24.70 -9.28 -5.16
CA HIS A 118 23.79 -9.19 -6.30
C HIS A 118 22.32 -9.10 -5.88
N GLN A 119 21.91 -9.84 -4.84
CA GLN A 119 20.55 -9.73 -4.29
C GLN A 119 20.30 -8.33 -3.72
N ARG A 120 21.28 -7.76 -3.00
CA ARG A 120 21.20 -6.38 -2.47
C ARG A 120 21.06 -5.35 -3.58
N GLU A 121 21.81 -5.48 -4.67
CA GLU A 121 21.70 -4.59 -5.84
C GLU A 121 20.29 -4.61 -6.45
N ILE A 122 19.69 -5.79 -6.61
CA ILE A 122 18.31 -5.94 -7.10
C ILE A 122 17.32 -5.29 -6.14
N LEU A 123 17.44 -5.56 -4.84
CA LEU A 123 16.56 -5.00 -3.81
C LEU A 123 16.63 -3.48 -3.79
N GLU A 124 17.83 -2.90 -3.81
CA GLU A 124 18.04 -1.45 -3.84
C GLU A 124 17.49 -0.80 -5.12
N THR A 125 17.70 -1.45 -6.27
CA THR A 125 17.20 -0.94 -7.56
C THR A 125 15.68 -0.94 -7.60
N TYR A 126 15.04 -2.02 -7.13
CA TYR A 126 13.60 -2.10 -7.01
C TYR A 126 13.06 -1.09 -5.97
N ALA A 127 13.70 -0.99 -4.82
CA ALA A 127 13.33 -0.06 -3.74
C ALA A 127 13.31 1.41 -4.21
N LYS A 128 14.31 1.83 -5.00
CA LYS A 128 14.35 3.17 -5.59
C LYS A 128 13.22 3.36 -6.62
N ALA A 129 13.04 2.41 -7.53
CA ALA A 129 12.02 2.48 -8.57
C ALA A 129 10.59 2.51 -8.00
N ILE A 130 10.28 1.71 -6.97
CA ILE A 130 8.96 1.69 -6.35
C ILE A 130 8.70 2.95 -5.52
N HIS A 131 9.72 3.52 -4.89
CA HIS A 131 9.62 4.78 -4.17
C HIS A 131 9.35 5.95 -5.14
N GLU A 132 10.07 6.02 -6.26
CA GLU A 132 9.82 7.02 -7.31
C GLU A 132 8.39 6.92 -7.87
N LEU A 133 7.90 5.71 -8.13
CA LEU A 133 6.51 5.49 -8.56
C LEU A 133 5.50 5.94 -7.50
N ALA A 134 5.76 5.69 -6.21
CA ALA A 134 4.90 6.14 -5.13
C ALA A 134 4.80 7.67 -5.08
N LEU A 135 5.93 8.37 -5.14
CA LEU A 135 5.95 9.83 -5.15
C LEU A 135 5.23 10.41 -6.38
N ASP A 136 5.43 9.80 -7.56
CA ASP A 136 4.76 10.22 -8.79
C ASP A 136 3.23 10.01 -8.73
N LEU A 137 2.78 8.87 -8.20
CA LEU A 137 1.35 8.62 -7.94
C LEU A 137 0.78 9.61 -6.92
N GLY A 138 1.49 9.89 -5.83
CA GLY A 138 1.11 10.90 -4.84
C GLY A 138 0.94 12.27 -5.48
N LYS A 139 1.91 12.71 -6.29
CA LYS A 139 1.83 13.96 -7.05
C LYS A 139 0.63 13.99 -8.00
N LYS A 140 0.35 12.88 -8.71
CA LYS A 140 -0.80 12.79 -9.60
C LYS A 140 -2.14 12.84 -8.86
N LEU A 141 -2.23 12.24 -7.67
CA LEU A 141 -3.38 12.35 -6.77
C LEU A 141 -3.57 13.77 -6.24
N ALA A 142 -2.49 14.48 -5.91
CA ALA A 142 -2.58 15.89 -5.52
C ALA A 142 -3.07 16.77 -6.69
N LYS A 143 -2.48 16.59 -7.87
CA LYS A 143 -2.89 17.28 -9.10
C LYS A 143 -4.33 16.99 -9.48
N CYS A 144 -4.79 15.74 -9.32
CA CYS A 144 -6.17 15.41 -9.59
C CYS A 144 -7.13 16.15 -8.65
N MET A 145 -6.68 16.67 -7.52
CA MET A 145 -7.45 17.52 -6.60
C MET A 145 -7.25 19.03 -6.84
N GLY A 146 -6.51 19.41 -7.89
CA GLY A 146 -6.21 20.81 -8.20
C GLY A 146 -5.03 21.40 -7.43
N LEU A 147 -4.23 20.57 -6.76
CA LEU A 147 -3.07 21.00 -5.98
C LEU A 147 -1.78 20.85 -6.80
N VAL A 148 -0.83 21.78 -6.62
CA VAL A 148 0.40 21.85 -7.44
C VAL A 148 1.68 21.56 -6.63
N ALA A 149 1.56 21.29 -5.34
CA ALA A 149 2.70 21.11 -4.44
C ALA A 149 3.26 19.68 -4.44
N ASP A 150 4.58 19.54 -4.28
CA ASP A 150 5.26 18.26 -4.03
C ASP A 150 5.09 17.86 -2.55
N LEU A 151 3.85 17.54 -2.16
CA LEU A 151 3.42 17.41 -0.75
C LEU A 151 3.98 16.21 0.00
N PHE A 152 4.42 15.17 -0.71
CA PHE A 152 4.75 13.87 -0.13
C PHE A 152 6.24 13.53 -0.16
N LYS A 153 7.09 14.45 -0.63
CA LYS A 153 8.52 14.20 -0.87
C LYS A 153 9.28 13.76 0.39
N ASP A 154 8.95 14.37 1.53
CA ASP A 154 9.63 14.12 2.81
C ASP A 154 8.84 13.16 3.71
N TRP A 155 7.81 12.50 3.17
CA TRP A 155 7.01 11.54 3.92
C TRP A 155 7.66 10.16 3.87
N PRO A 156 7.80 9.47 5.02
CA PRO A 156 8.31 8.12 5.08
C PRO A 156 7.61 7.18 4.11
N CYS A 157 8.39 6.35 3.44
CA CYS A 157 7.89 5.32 2.55
C CYS A 157 8.31 3.93 3.04
N GLN A 158 7.38 3.15 3.57
CA GLN A 158 7.68 1.79 4.02
C GLN A 158 7.77 0.82 2.83
N LEU A 159 8.69 -0.14 2.89
CA LEU A 159 8.69 -1.35 2.06
C LEU A 159 8.41 -2.56 2.93
N ARG A 160 7.56 -3.47 2.47
CA ARG A 160 7.32 -4.75 3.13
C ARG A 160 7.23 -5.87 2.11
N MET A 161 8.05 -6.88 2.31
CA MET A 161 8.02 -8.16 1.60
C MET A 161 7.28 -9.15 2.50
N ASN A 162 6.26 -9.82 1.98
CA ASN A 162 5.39 -10.72 2.73
C ASN A 162 5.42 -12.12 2.13
N LYS A 163 5.42 -13.14 2.99
CA LYS A 163 5.19 -14.54 2.62
C LYS A 163 4.05 -15.12 3.46
N TYR A 164 3.12 -15.77 2.77
CA TYR A 164 2.02 -16.51 3.37
C TYR A 164 2.21 -17.99 3.09
N HIS A 165 2.24 -18.80 4.15
CA HIS A 165 2.35 -20.25 4.10
C HIS A 165 0.97 -20.87 4.15
N PHE A 166 0.26 -20.88 3.02
CA PHE A 166 -1.04 -21.52 2.98
C PHE A 166 -0.91 -23.04 2.83
N THR A 167 -1.62 -23.76 3.69
CA THR A 167 -1.68 -25.21 3.74
C THR A 167 -3.12 -25.67 3.48
N PRO A 168 -3.38 -26.98 3.28
CA PRO A 168 -4.75 -27.46 3.09
C PRO A 168 -5.68 -27.09 4.25
N GLU A 169 -5.15 -27.02 5.48
CA GLU A 169 -5.90 -26.66 6.69
C GLU A 169 -6.25 -25.18 6.76
N THR A 170 -5.53 -24.32 6.03
CA THR A 170 -5.78 -22.86 6.02
C THR A 170 -6.69 -22.45 4.88
N VAL A 171 -7.03 -23.33 3.93
CA VAL A 171 -7.93 -23.01 2.82
C VAL A 171 -9.30 -22.57 3.37
N GLY A 172 -9.78 -21.41 2.90
CA GLY A 172 -10.98 -20.75 3.39
C GLY A 172 -10.80 -19.89 4.64
N SER A 173 -9.58 -19.79 5.17
CA SER A 173 -9.23 -18.84 6.23
C SER A 173 -8.69 -17.52 5.68
N SER A 174 -8.66 -16.50 6.54
CA SER A 174 -8.10 -15.20 6.22
C SER A 174 -6.59 -15.19 6.47
N GLY A 175 -5.80 -14.98 5.42
CA GLY A 175 -4.35 -14.75 5.51
C GLY A 175 -4.01 -13.34 6.00
N VAL A 176 -4.87 -12.36 5.73
CA VAL A 176 -4.87 -11.04 6.34
C VAL A 176 -6.30 -10.61 6.59
N LEU A 177 -6.63 -10.30 7.85
CA LEU A 177 -7.96 -9.82 8.24
C LEU A 177 -8.33 -8.52 7.53
N VAL A 178 -9.63 -8.23 7.50
CA VAL A 178 -10.16 -6.98 6.92
C VAL A 178 -9.55 -5.77 7.62
N HIS A 179 -8.93 -4.88 6.84
CA HIS A 179 -8.35 -3.63 7.33
C HIS A 179 -8.31 -2.57 6.22
N SER A 180 -8.07 -1.32 6.60
CA SER A 180 -7.61 -0.25 5.71
C SER A 180 -6.15 0.08 6.03
N ASP A 181 -5.40 0.53 5.04
CA ASP A 181 -4.01 0.95 5.26
C ASP A 181 -3.96 2.22 6.10
N CYS A 182 -2.97 2.32 6.99
CA CYS A 182 -2.82 3.47 7.87
C CYS A 182 -2.14 4.66 7.22
N GLY A 183 -1.42 4.47 6.11
CA GLY A 183 -0.72 5.54 5.40
C GLY A 183 -1.61 6.28 4.39
N PHE A 184 -0.95 7.00 3.50
CA PHE A 184 -1.58 7.73 2.40
C PHE A 184 -1.95 6.79 1.25
N LEU A 185 -0.96 6.13 0.64
CA LEU A 185 -1.17 5.15 -0.43
C LEU A 185 -0.26 3.95 -0.25
N THR A 186 -0.68 2.79 -0.76
CA THR A 186 0.11 1.56 -0.82
C THR A 186 0.11 1.02 -2.24
N ILE A 187 1.30 0.78 -2.81
CA ILE A 187 1.51 0.05 -4.06
C ILE A 187 1.81 -1.40 -3.74
N VAL A 188 1.07 -2.34 -4.34
CA VAL A 188 1.21 -3.78 -4.13
C VAL A 188 1.63 -4.45 -5.44
N GLN A 189 2.80 -5.07 -5.42
CA GLN A 189 3.16 -6.14 -6.35
C GLN A 189 2.58 -7.44 -5.79
N ASP A 190 1.45 -7.87 -6.37
CA ASP A 190 0.79 -9.10 -5.96
C ASP A 190 1.46 -10.35 -6.57
N ASP A 191 1.17 -11.53 -6.04
CA ASP A 191 1.56 -12.80 -6.63
C ASP A 191 0.94 -12.96 -8.03
N GLU A 192 1.67 -13.60 -8.94
CA GLU A 192 1.20 -13.81 -10.32
C GLU A 192 0.36 -15.08 -10.46
N ASN A 193 0.53 -16.03 -9.54
CA ASN A 193 -0.06 -17.36 -9.62
C ASN A 193 -1.05 -17.61 -8.48
N VAL A 194 -0.77 -17.07 -7.29
CA VAL A 194 -1.57 -17.32 -6.08
C VAL A 194 -2.38 -16.09 -5.71
N GLY A 195 -3.66 -16.09 -6.07
CA GLY A 195 -4.59 -15.02 -5.69
C GLY A 195 -4.88 -14.97 -4.18
N GLY A 196 -5.78 -14.08 -3.79
CA GLY A 196 -6.26 -14.02 -2.40
C GLY A 196 -6.63 -12.62 -1.96
N LEU A 197 -6.00 -11.60 -2.56
CA LEU A 197 -6.33 -10.21 -2.30
C LEU A 197 -7.77 -9.90 -2.73
N GLU A 198 -8.54 -9.29 -1.83
CA GLU A 198 -9.89 -8.81 -2.09
C GLU A 198 -10.02 -7.39 -1.56
N ALA A 199 -10.64 -6.51 -2.35
CA ALA A 199 -10.95 -5.14 -1.98
C ALA A 199 -12.46 -4.96 -1.86
N MET A 200 -12.91 -4.19 -0.88
CA MET A 200 -14.32 -3.88 -0.68
C MET A 200 -14.72 -2.72 -1.59
N ASP A 201 -15.70 -2.96 -2.45
CA ASP A 201 -16.24 -1.93 -3.33
C ASP A 201 -17.12 -0.90 -2.59
N ASN A 202 -17.76 0.00 -3.33
CA ASN A 202 -18.66 1.02 -2.80
C ASN A 202 -20.02 0.47 -2.33
N PHE A 203 -20.38 -0.76 -2.69
CA PHE A 203 -21.59 -1.46 -2.23
C PHE A 203 -21.35 -2.30 -0.97
N GLY A 204 -20.09 -2.43 -0.54
CA GLY A 204 -19.70 -3.19 0.64
C GLY A 204 -19.41 -4.67 0.34
N GLU A 205 -19.27 -5.02 -0.93
CA GLU A 205 -18.94 -6.38 -1.36
C GLU A 205 -17.44 -6.55 -1.56
N PHE A 206 -16.90 -7.71 -1.17
CA PHE A 206 -15.50 -8.04 -1.42
C PHE A 206 -15.33 -8.53 -2.85
N VAL A 207 -14.58 -7.75 -3.63
CA VAL A 207 -14.25 -8.04 -5.02
C VAL A 207 -12.86 -8.68 -5.09
N PRO A 208 -12.72 -9.88 -5.69
CA PRO A 208 -11.43 -10.51 -5.88
C PRO A 208 -10.53 -9.72 -6.83
N ILE A 209 -9.31 -9.39 -6.37
CA ILE A 209 -8.26 -8.84 -7.22
C ILE A 209 -7.58 -10.00 -7.93
N ARG A 210 -7.84 -10.15 -9.23
CA ARG A 210 -7.18 -11.20 -10.01
C ARG A 210 -5.71 -10.86 -10.24
N PRO A 211 -4.79 -11.84 -10.09
CA PRO A 211 -3.40 -11.69 -10.52
C PRO A 211 -3.32 -11.14 -11.95
N TRP A 212 -2.48 -10.13 -12.14
CA TRP A 212 -2.17 -9.58 -13.46
C TRP A 212 -0.68 -9.23 -13.51
N PRO A 213 0.13 -10.11 -14.13
CA PRO A 213 1.57 -9.93 -14.22
C PRO A 213 1.96 -8.57 -14.81
N GLY A 214 3.01 -7.97 -14.27
CA GLY A 214 3.54 -6.68 -14.75
C GLY A 214 2.68 -5.46 -14.45
N THR A 215 1.77 -5.56 -13.47
CA THR A 215 0.95 -4.44 -12.99
C THR A 215 1.07 -4.31 -11.48
N PHE A 216 0.68 -3.15 -10.96
CA PHE A 216 0.54 -2.94 -9.51
C PHE A 216 -0.92 -2.66 -9.14
N LEU A 217 -1.31 -3.04 -7.93
CA LEU A 217 -2.52 -2.52 -7.30
C LEU A 217 -2.14 -1.34 -6.40
N VAL A 218 -2.93 -0.28 -6.42
CA VAL A 218 -2.79 0.85 -5.50
C VAL A 218 -4.01 0.91 -4.60
N ASN A 219 -3.78 0.97 -3.29
CA ASN A 219 -4.78 1.20 -2.27
C ASN A 219 -4.57 2.59 -1.66
N LEU A 220 -5.66 3.33 -1.44
CA LEU A 220 -5.64 4.55 -0.64
C LEU A 220 -5.99 4.20 0.80
N GLY A 221 -5.21 4.77 1.73
CA GLY A 221 -5.34 4.54 3.16
C GLY A 221 -6.08 5.65 3.89
N ASP A 222 -6.08 5.54 5.22
CA ASP A 222 -6.76 6.47 6.11
C ASP A 222 -6.21 7.90 5.99
N VAL A 223 -4.90 8.06 5.78
CA VAL A 223 -4.29 9.39 5.62
C VAL A 223 -4.72 10.03 4.32
N ALA A 224 -4.88 9.28 3.24
CA ALA A 224 -5.44 9.81 2.00
C ALA A 224 -6.87 10.31 2.19
N LYS A 225 -7.69 9.58 2.96
CA LYS A 225 -9.04 10.04 3.30
C LYS A 225 -9.03 11.31 4.16
N LEU A 226 -8.19 11.36 5.20
CA LEU A 226 -8.07 12.53 6.07
C LEU A 226 -7.59 13.75 5.28
N TRP A 227 -6.47 13.59 4.56
CA TRP A 227 -5.82 14.63 3.77
C TRP A 227 -6.72 15.17 2.64
N SER A 228 -7.52 14.32 2.01
CA SER A 228 -8.48 14.76 0.97
C SER A 228 -9.77 15.36 1.52
N ASN A 229 -9.83 15.67 2.83
CA ASN A 229 -11.02 16.13 3.54
C ASN A 229 -12.23 15.19 3.38
N GLY A 230 -11.98 13.87 3.34
CA GLY A 230 -13.00 12.83 3.23
C GLY A 230 -13.39 12.44 1.79
N ARG A 231 -12.80 13.06 0.77
CA ARG A 231 -13.15 12.82 -0.65
C ARG A 231 -12.63 11.49 -1.15
N PHE A 232 -11.37 11.16 -0.87
CA PHE A 232 -10.82 9.85 -1.21
C PHE A 232 -11.34 8.76 -0.28
N ARG A 233 -11.63 7.60 -0.86
CA ARG A 233 -12.04 6.41 -0.11
C ARG A 233 -10.81 5.70 0.42
N ASN A 234 -10.79 5.40 1.71
CA ASN A 234 -9.83 4.47 2.30
C ASN A 234 -10.35 3.04 2.09
N VAL A 235 -9.74 2.29 1.16
CA VAL A 235 -10.27 0.98 0.77
C VAL A 235 -10.06 -0.06 1.87
N LYS A 236 -11.14 -0.76 2.24
CA LYS A 236 -11.04 -1.95 3.09
C LYS A 236 -10.64 -3.12 2.22
N HIS A 237 -9.66 -3.89 2.65
CA HIS A 237 -9.18 -5.04 1.90
C HIS A 237 -8.74 -6.16 2.85
N ARG A 238 -8.58 -7.37 2.29
CA ARG A 238 -8.18 -8.57 3.01
C ARG A 238 -7.40 -9.50 2.07
N VAL A 239 -6.77 -10.53 2.64
CA VAL A 239 -6.20 -11.63 1.86
C VAL A 239 -6.85 -12.92 2.34
N GLU A 240 -7.52 -13.63 1.44
CA GLU A 240 -8.11 -14.95 1.68
C GLU A 240 -7.19 -16.04 1.16
N CYS A 241 -7.06 -17.11 1.94
CA CYS A 241 -6.38 -18.33 1.52
C CYS A 241 -7.30 -19.16 0.62
N LYS A 242 -7.13 -19.03 -0.70
CA LYS A 242 -7.98 -19.71 -1.69
C LYS A 242 -7.48 -21.10 -2.08
N GLU A 243 -6.20 -21.36 -1.89
CA GLU A 243 -5.57 -22.63 -2.22
C GLU A 243 -4.36 -22.90 -1.31
N SER A 244 -3.96 -24.16 -1.23
CA SER A 244 -2.79 -24.59 -0.46
C SER A 244 -1.51 -24.31 -1.25
N SER A 245 -1.02 -23.08 -1.19
CA SER A 245 0.20 -22.65 -1.87
C SER A 245 0.94 -21.55 -1.09
N ILE A 246 2.22 -21.35 -1.41
CA ILE A 246 2.94 -20.19 -0.89
C ILE A 246 2.54 -18.97 -1.70
N ARG A 247 2.09 -17.91 -1.02
CA ARG A 247 1.82 -16.61 -1.65
C ARG A 247 2.86 -15.59 -1.25
N PHE A 248 3.37 -14.82 -2.20
CA PHE A 248 4.22 -13.67 -1.94
C PHE A 248 3.54 -12.36 -2.32
N SER A 249 3.85 -11.29 -1.60
CA SER A 249 3.49 -9.93 -2.03
C SER A 249 4.53 -8.93 -1.57
N ILE A 250 4.72 -7.86 -2.34
CA ILE A 250 5.63 -6.78 -2.00
C ILE A 250 4.81 -5.50 -1.98
N ALA A 251 4.76 -4.83 -0.84
CA ALA A 251 3.99 -3.61 -0.64
C ALA A 251 4.93 -2.44 -0.34
N SER A 252 4.72 -1.30 -0.99
CA SER A 252 5.36 -0.04 -0.64
C SER A 252 4.32 1.01 -0.29
N SER A 253 4.42 1.63 0.87
CA SER A 253 3.40 2.56 1.38
C SER A 253 3.99 3.92 1.69
N ILE A 254 3.43 4.98 1.11
CA ILE A 254 3.60 6.34 1.65
C ILE A 254 2.82 6.40 2.94
N LEU A 255 3.48 6.78 4.04
CA LEU A 255 2.88 6.83 5.36
C LEU A 255 2.18 8.18 5.60
N GLY A 256 2.32 8.75 6.79
CA GLY A 256 2.06 10.16 7.09
C GLY A 256 3.39 10.89 7.31
N PRO A 257 3.38 12.22 7.51
CA PRO A 257 4.58 13.00 7.75
C PRO A 257 5.25 12.59 9.07
N ASN A 258 6.59 12.64 9.12
CA ASN A 258 7.38 12.44 10.34
C ASN A 258 7.16 13.54 11.38
N GLU A 259 7.07 14.78 10.90
CA GLU A 259 6.90 15.98 11.69
C GLU A 259 5.64 16.74 11.27
N GLY A 260 5.00 17.40 12.24
CA GLY A 260 3.74 18.09 12.01
C GLY A 260 2.52 17.17 12.07
N GLU A 261 1.37 17.75 11.74
CA GLU A 261 0.08 17.07 11.81
C GLU A 261 -0.41 16.71 10.40
N MET A 262 -1.09 15.58 10.31
CA MET A 262 -1.88 15.23 9.15
C MET A 262 -3.12 16.09 9.15
N GLU A 263 -3.33 16.81 8.06
CA GLU A 263 -4.52 17.63 7.87
C GLU A 263 -4.88 17.79 6.40
N ALA A 264 -6.13 18.18 6.15
CA ALA A 264 -6.55 18.56 4.82
C ALA A 264 -5.91 19.89 4.40
N PRO A 265 -5.32 19.98 3.19
CA PRO A 265 -4.84 21.25 2.64
C PRO A 265 -5.95 22.32 2.68
N PRO A 266 -5.62 23.58 3.01
CA PRO A 266 -6.60 24.66 3.06
C PRO A 266 -7.41 24.82 1.77
N GLU A 267 -6.82 24.52 0.61
CA GLU A 267 -7.47 24.59 -0.70
C GLU A 267 -8.59 23.55 -0.88
N LEU A 268 -8.64 22.50 -0.04
CA LEU A 268 -9.71 21.49 -0.04
C LEU A 268 -10.78 21.76 1.03
N VAL A 269 -10.68 22.88 1.74
CA VAL A 269 -11.57 23.29 2.82
C VAL A 269 -12.22 24.63 2.48
N ASP A 270 -13.53 24.63 2.33
CA ASP A 270 -14.32 25.83 2.01
C ASP A 270 -15.68 25.81 2.72
N THR A 271 -16.56 26.76 2.41
CA THR A 271 -17.89 26.85 3.03
C THR A 271 -18.84 25.70 2.64
N GLU A 272 -18.64 25.08 1.48
CA GLU A 272 -19.41 23.93 1.01
C GLU A 272 -18.81 22.61 1.51
N HIS A 273 -17.49 22.60 1.77
CA HIS A 273 -16.72 21.47 2.25
C HIS A 273 -15.93 21.87 3.51
N PRO A 274 -16.61 22.03 4.67
CA PRO A 274 -15.92 22.37 5.91
C PRO A 274 -14.92 21.27 6.28
N ARG A 275 -13.93 21.62 7.10
CA ARG A 275 -12.91 20.68 7.57
C ARG A 275 -13.57 19.54 8.33
N LEU A 276 -13.45 18.32 7.83
CA LEU A 276 -14.14 17.15 8.35
C LEU A 276 -13.40 16.49 9.53
N TYR A 277 -12.06 16.56 9.54
CA TYR A 277 -11.22 15.90 10.52
C TYR A 277 -10.30 16.90 11.22
N ALA A 278 -10.15 16.76 12.54
CA ALA A 278 -9.17 17.50 13.32
C ALA A 278 -7.74 17.06 12.92
N PRO A 279 -6.77 18.00 12.89
CA PRO A 279 -5.35 17.66 12.74
C PRO A 279 -4.89 16.64 13.78
N ILE A 280 -3.97 15.75 13.38
CA ILE A 280 -3.36 14.77 14.29
C ILE A 280 -1.98 14.34 13.77
N ALA A 281 -1.01 14.15 14.66
CA ALA A 281 0.27 13.54 14.30
C ALA A 281 0.09 12.08 13.83
N TYR A 282 0.85 11.67 12.81
CA TYR A 282 0.74 10.32 12.23
C TYR A 282 0.90 9.20 13.25
N GLU A 283 1.92 9.29 14.12
CA GLU A 283 2.17 8.28 15.14
C GLU A 283 1.07 8.20 16.21
N ASP A 284 0.40 9.31 16.52
CA ASP A 284 -0.71 9.30 17.46
C ASP A 284 -1.97 8.68 16.84
N TYR A 285 -2.21 8.89 15.54
CA TYR A 285 -3.25 8.18 14.81
C TYR A 285 -2.98 6.67 14.76
N ARG A 286 -1.73 6.25 14.50
CA ARG A 286 -1.35 4.82 14.55
C ARG A 286 -1.60 4.20 15.91
N LYS A 287 -1.19 4.87 17.00
CA LYS A 287 -1.44 4.42 18.38
C LYS A 287 -2.95 4.34 18.65
N LEU A 288 -3.73 5.34 18.23
CA LEU A 288 -5.18 5.35 18.40
C LEU A 288 -5.83 4.12 17.76
N ARG A 289 -5.48 3.80 16.49
CA ARG A 289 -5.94 2.60 15.79
C ARG A 289 -5.63 1.32 16.56
N GLN A 290 -4.40 1.19 17.05
CA GLN A 290 -3.95 0.01 17.80
C GLN A 290 -4.67 -0.13 19.15
N THR A 291 -4.68 0.93 19.96
CA THR A 291 -5.28 0.91 21.31
C THR A 291 -6.79 0.67 21.25
N LYS A 292 -7.48 1.23 20.25
CA LYS A 292 -8.94 1.03 20.07
C LYS A 292 -9.29 -0.23 19.29
N ARG A 293 -8.30 -0.95 18.73
CA ARG A 293 -8.50 -2.12 17.85
C ARG A 293 -9.39 -1.78 16.64
N MET A 294 -9.25 -0.57 16.10
CA MET A 294 -9.98 -0.05 14.95
C MET A 294 -9.09 -0.16 13.71
N ALA A 295 -9.31 -1.21 12.92
CA ALA A 295 -8.43 -1.58 11.81
C ALA A 295 -8.97 -1.18 10.43
N THR A 296 -10.24 -0.76 10.31
CA THR A 296 -10.92 -0.51 9.03
C THR A 296 -11.23 0.97 8.79
N GLY A 297 -10.47 1.86 9.43
CA GLY A 297 -10.59 3.31 9.31
C GLY A 297 -11.60 3.95 10.26
N GLU A 298 -12.20 3.18 11.17
CA GLU A 298 -13.20 3.70 12.13
C GLU A 298 -12.60 4.73 13.09
N ALA A 299 -11.28 4.68 13.32
CA ALA A 299 -10.59 5.64 14.17
C ALA A 299 -10.65 7.08 13.62
N LEU A 300 -10.83 7.27 12.30
CA LEU A 300 -11.02 8.60 11.72
C LEU A 300 -12.29 9.28 12.22
N GLU A 301 -13.33 8.51 12.53
CA GLU A 301 -14.61 9.07 13.03
C GLU A 301 -14.45 9.70 14.42
N LEU A 302 -13.44 9.28 15.20
CA LEU A 302 -13.11 9.89 16.49
C LEU A 302 -12.44 11.27 16.33
N LEU A 303 -11.96 11.58 15.14
CA LEU A 303 -11.34 12.86 14.78
C LEU A 303 -12.32 13.80 14.09
N ARG A 304 -13.57 13.38 13.87
CA ARG A 304 -14.54 14.22 13.18
C ARG A 304 -14.76 15.52 13.94
N THR A 305 -14.66 16.63 13.22
CA THR A 305 -15.06 17.93 13.76
C THR A 305 -16.57 17.98 13.84
N HIS A 306 -17.10 18.55 14.91
CA HIS A 306 -18.51 18.93 14.95
C HIS A 306 -18.60 20.34 14.36
N SER A 307 -19.07 20.42 13.12
CA SER A 307 -19.50 21.68 12.50
C SER A 307 -20.90 22.04 12.98
#